data_AF-A0A6N9VGW0-F1
#
_entry.id   AF-A0A6N9VGW0-F1
#
_cell.length_a   1.000
_cell.length_b   1.000
_cell.length_c   1.000
_cell.angle_alpha   90.00
_cell.angle_beta   90.00
_cell.angle_gamma   90.00
#
_symmetry.space_group_name_H-M   'P 1'
#
loop_
_entity.id
_entity.type
_entity.pdbx_description
1 polymer ?
#
loop_
_entity_poly.entity_id
_entity_poly.type
_entity_poly.pdbx_seq_one_letter_code
_entity_poly.pdbx_strand_id
1 'polypeptide(L)'
;ERKLSASAQSQLKALLTHTAVAGSGAEPMAGLGSDVGAKTGSAEVDNQKKPNGWFTAWRGDVAAAAVIQEGGRGGASAGPLVRAVLLGS
;
A
#
# COMPACT_ATOMS: atom_id res chain seq x y z
N GLU A 1 10.21 -21.23 -7.54
CA GLU A 1 9.73 -19.86 -7.82
C GLU A 1 10.58 -19.18 -8.88
N ARG A 2 9.97 -18.34 -9.73
CA ARG A 2 10.70 -17.50 -10.69
C ARG A 2 10.90 -16.12 -10.07
N LYS A 3 12.16 -15.75 -9.79
CA LYS A 3 12.48 -14.41 -9.30
C LYS A 3 12.36 -13.38 -10.42
N LEU A 4 12.01 -12.14 -10.05
CA LEU A 4 12.20 -10.99 -10.92
C LEU A 4 13.69 -10.82 -11.25
N SER A 5 13.99 -10.18 -12.38
CA SER A 5 15.36 -9.73 -12.63
C SER A 5 15.78 -8.72 -11.56
N ALA A 6 17.08 -8.64 -11.27
CA ALA A 6 17.60 -7.70 -10.28
C ALA A 6 17.21 -6.24 -10.59
N SER A 7 17.19 -5.88 -11.87
CA SER A 7 16.75 -4.55 -12.33
C SER A 7 15.27 -4.29 -12.02
N ALA A 8 14.38 -5.21 -12.42
CA ALA A 8 12.94 -5.05 -12.16
C ALA A 8 12.63 -5.02 -10.66
N GLN A 9 13.32 -5.83 -9.86
CA GLN A 9 13.16 -5.82 -8.41
C GLN A 9 13.58 -4.49 -7.79
N SER A 10 14.74 -3.95 -8.19
CA SER A 10 15.24 -2.66 -7.71
C SER A 10 14.30 -1.51 -8.08
N GLN A 11 13.86 -1.46 -9.34
CA GLN A 11 12.92 -0.45 -9.83
C GLN A 11 11.58 -0.52 -9.11
N LEU A 12 11.05 -1.73 -8.90
CA LEU A 12 9.79 -1.93 -8.18
C LEU A 12 9.91 -1.47 -6.72
N LYS A 13 11.02 -1.81 -6.03
CA LYS A 13 11.26 -1.32 -4.67
C LYS A 13 11.31 0.21 -4.63
N ALA A 14 12.08 0.84 -5.52
CA ALA A 14 12.17 2.29 -5.58
C ALA A 14 10.79 2.97 -5.80
N LEU A 15 9.98 2.43 -6.71
CA LEU A 15 8.63 2.92 -6.99
C LEU A 15 7.70 2.83 -5.76
N LEU A 16 7.72 1.69 -5.07
CA LEU A 16 6.86 1.45 -3.92
C LEU A 16 7.32 2.25 -2.69
N THR A 17 8.63 2.40 -2.49
CA THR A 17 9.18 3.29 -1.45
C THR A 17 8.79 4.74 -1.73
N HIS A 18 8.92 5.22 -2.96
CA HIS A 18 8.47 6.57 -3.34
C HIS A 18 6.98 6.78 -3.03
N THR A 19 6.14 5.80 -3.37
CA THR A 19 4.70 5.86 -3.08
C THR A 19 4.42 5.96 -1.57
N ALA A 20 5.18 5.24 -0.74
CA ALA A 20 5.04 5.25 0.71
C ALA A 20 5.56 6.52 1.40
N VAL A 21 6.57 7.20 0.85
CA VAL A 21 7.19 8.34 1.55
C VAL A 21 6.81 9.70 0.98
N ALA A 22 6.43 9.75 -0.30
CA ALA A 22 6.14 11.00 -1.01
C ALA A 22 4.89 10.94 -1.91
N GLY A 23 4.29 9.75 -2.06
CA GLY A 23 3.14 9.54 -2.94
C GLY A 23 1.83 9.35 -2.19
N SER A 24 0.91 8.63 -2.83
CA SER A 24 -0.44 8.38 -2.32
C SER A 24 -0.52 7.48 -1.09
N GLY A 25 0.61 6.91 -0.64
CA GLY A 25 0.72 6.20 0.63
C GLY A 25 1.42 6.99 1.74
N ALA A 26 1.84 8.24 1.50
CA ALA A 26 2.63 9.02 2.45
C ALA A 26 1.98 9.16 3.84
N GLU A 27 0.70 9.51 3.87
CA GLU A 27 -0.04 9.70 5.12
C GLU A 27 -0.17 8.41 5.95
N PRO A 28 -0.70 7.28 5.43
CA PRO A 28 -0.79 6.03 6.20
C PRO A 28 0.57 5.41 6.54
N MET A 29 1.65 5.75 5.82
CA MET A 29 2.99 5.19 6.08
C MET A 29 3.87 6.09 6.96
N ALA A 30 3.39 7.28 7.33
CA ALA A 30 4.16 8.25 8.11
C ALA A 30 4.63 7.66 9.45
N GLY A 31 5.93 7.83 9.73
CA GLY A 31 6.55 7.40 11.00
C GLY A 31 6.88 5.90 11.10
N LEU A 32 6.69 5.11 10.04
CA LEU A 32 6.98 3.66 10.06
C LEU A 32 8.47 3.29 9.82
N GLY A 33 9.36 4.27 9.64
CA GLY A 33 10.78 4.07 9.40
C GLY A 33 11.19 4.09 7.93
N SER A 34 12.40 3.60 7.63
CA SER A 34 13.03 3.76 6.31
C SER A 34 12.90 2.54 5.38
N ASP A 35 12.72 1.33 5.93
CA ASP A 35 12.48 0.13 5.12
C ASP A 35 10.98 -0.10 4.95
N VAL A 36 10.41 0.70 4.05
CA VAL A 36 8.97 0.69 3.76
C VAL A 36 8.72 0.83 2.28
N GLY A 37 7.55 0.36 1.88
CA GLY A 37 6.95 0.74 0.62
C GLY A 37 5.49 0.34 0.58
N ALA A 38 4.78 0.96 -0.35
CA ALA A 38 3.34 0.86 -0.41
C ALA A 38 2.85 0.97 -1.85
N LYS A 39 1.67 0.41 -2.08
CA LYS A 39 0.83 0.77 -3.22
C LYS A 39 -0.60 0.92 -2.74
N THR A 40 -1.27 1.90 -3.33
CA THR A 40 -2.71 2.09 -3.18
C THR A 40 -3.39 2.15 -4.54
N GLY A 41 -4.70 1.93 -4.51
CA GLY A 41 -5.60 2.24 -5.60
C GLY A 41 -7.05 2.20 -5.17
N SER A 42 -7.91 2.38 -6.16
CA SER A 42 -9.34 2.18 -6.11
C SER A 42 -9.71 1.17 -7.20
N ALA A 43 -10.78 0.41 -6.99
CA ALA A 43 -11.35 -0.48 -7.99
C ALA A 43 -12.82 -0.09 -8.19
N GLU A 44 -13.12 0.38 -9.41
CA GLU A 44 -14.48 0.73 -9.80
C GLU A 44 -15.33 -0.54 -9.97
N VAL A 45 -16.58 -0.48 -9.52
CA VAL A 45 -17.53 -1.59 -9.60
C VAL A 45 -18.86 -1.04 -10.08
N ASP A 46 -19.45 -1.70 -11.09
CA ASP A 46 -20.77 -1.33 -11.60
C ASP A 46 -21.81 -1.36 -10.49
N ASN A 47 -22.71 -0.38 -10.51
CA ASN A 47 -23.77 -0.17 -9.52
C ASN A 47 -23.30 0.16 -8.08
N GLN A 48 -22.03 0.52 -7.88
CA GLN A 48 -21.55 1.09 -6.61
C GLN A 48 -21.40 2.61 -6.69
N LYS A 49 -21.70 3.30 -5.58
CA LYS A 49 -21.54 4.77 -5.52
C LYS A 49 -20.10 5.20 -5.26
N LYS A 50 -19.31 4.33 -4.63
CA LYS A 50 -17.89 4.55 -4.35
C LYS A 50 -17.11 3.31 -4.79
N PRO A 51 -15.89 3.46 -5.31
CA PRO A 51 -15.05 2.30 -5.61
C PRO A 51 -14.62 1.58 -4.33
N ASN A 52 -14.16 0.35 -4.49
CA ASN A 52 -13.45 -0.37 -3.43
C ASN A 52 -12.05 0.22 -3.26
N GLY A 53 -11.70 0.65 -2.05
CA GLY A 53 -10.36 1.16 -1.75
C GLY A 53 -9.42 0.03 -1.33
N TRP A 54 -8.19 0.01 -1.85
CA TRP A 54 -7.20 -0.99 -1.46
C TRP A 54 -5.83 -0.38 -1.14
N PHE A 55 -5.12 -1.07 -0.27
CA PHE A 55 -3.76 -0.70 0.15
C PHE A 55 -2.95 -1.96 0.42
N THR A 56 -1.71 -1.99 -0.05
CA THR A 56 -0.72 -3.02 0.28
C THR A 56 0.59 -2.34 0.64
N ALA A 57 1.27 -2.82 1.67
CA ALA A 57 2.53 -2.25 2.12
C ALA A 57 3.39 -3.25 2.88
N TRP A 58 4.67 -2.91 3.04
CA TRP A 58 5.59 -3.58 3.95
C TRP A 58 6.27 -2.60 4.90
N ARG A 59 6.75 -3.14 6.02
CA ARG A 59 7.72 -2.53 6.94
C ARG A 59 8.69 -3.61 7.39
N GLY A 60 9.96 -3.49 7.01
CA GLY A 60 10.96 -4.53 7.26
C GLY A 60 10.58 -5.86 6.59
N ASP A 61 10.39 -6.89 7.41
CA ASP A 61 10.03 -8.25 7.00
C ASP A 61 8.52 -8.55 7.01
N VAL A 62 7.69 -7.59 7.46
CA VAL A 62 6.24 -7.74 7.55
C VAL A 62 5.56 -7.05 6.37
N ALA A 63 4.64 -7.75 5.72
CA ALA A 63 3.77 -7.20 4.69
C ALA A 63 2.29 -7.39 5.07
N ALA A 64 1.47 -6.40 4.72
CA ALA A 64 0.03 -6.42 4.98
C ALA A 64 -0.74 -5.77 3.82
N ALA A 65 -1.97 -6.25 3.59
CA ALA A 65 -2.86 -5.72 2.57
C ALA A 65 -4.31 -5.72 3.06
N ALA A 66 -5.08 -4.72 2.66
CA ALA A 66 -6.50 -4.62 2.96
C ALA A 66 -7.29 -4.06 1.76
N VAL A 67 -8.56 -4.45 1.71
CA VAL A 67 -9.56 -3.92 0.79
C VAL A 67 -10.76 -3.48 1.60
N ILE A 68 -11.30 -2.30 1.31
CA ILE A 68 -12.52 -1.77 1.91
C ILE A 68 -13.53 -1.56 0.80
N GLN A 69 -14.64 -2.30 0.89
CA GLN A 69 -15.72 -2.20 -0.07
C GLN A 69 -16.38 -0.82 0.02
N GLU A 70 -16.67 -0.22 -1.14
CA GLU A 70 -17.17 1.17 -1.24
C GLU A 70 -16.33 2.19 -0.45
N GLY A 71 -15.06 1.86 -0.19
CA GLY A 71 -14.12 2.65 0.62
C GLY A 71 -13.50 3.84 -0.09
N GLY A 72 -13.77 4.05 -1.37
CA GLY A 72 -13.20 5.15 -2.14
C GLY A 72 -11.69 5.02 -2.33
N ARG A 73 -10.94 6.08 -1.99
CA ARG A 73 -9.49 6.16 -2.18
C ARG A 73 -8.76 5.25 -1.18
N GLY A 74 -8.05 4.23 -1.66
CA GLY A 74 -7.45 3.21 -0.81
C GLY A 74 -6.48 3.72 0.27
N GLY A 75 -5.71 4.79 -0.01
CA GLY A 75 -4.80 5.38 0.98
C GLY A 75 -5.52 5.96 2.19
N ALA A 76 -6.74 6.48 1.99
CA ALA A 76 -7.57 7.04 3.05
C ALA A 76 -8.44 5.98 3.75
N SER A 77 -8.81 4.89 3.07
CA SER A 77 -9.68 3.84 3.61
C SER A 77 -8.92 2.60 4.11
N ALA A 78 -8.28 1.86 3.20
CA ALA A 78 -7.53 0.66 3.54
C ALA A 78 -6.17 0.95 4.20
N GLY A 79 -5.58 2.13 3.93
CA GLY A 79 -4.29 2.55 4.47
C GLY A 79 -4.18 2.50 6.00
N PRO A 80 -5.10 3.13 6.76
CA PRO A 80 -5.09 3.09 8.22
C PRO A 80 -5.15 1.68 8.82
N LEU A 81 -5.87 0.74 8.19
CA LEU A 81 -5.94 -0.65 8.65
C LEU A 81 -4.62 -1.39 8.42
N VAL A 82 -4.03 -1.25 7.23
CA VAL A 82 -2.70 -1.81 6.94
C VAL A 82 -1.66 -1.26 7.91
N ARG A 83 -1.68 0.06 8.18
CA ARG A 83 -0.81 0.70 9.16
C ARG A 83 -0.94 0.08 10.55
N ALA A 84 -2.17 -0.17 11.01
CA ALA A 84 -2.41 -0.77 12.32
C ALA A 84 -1.77 -2.17 12.44
N VAL A 85 -1.89 -2.99 11.40
CA VAL A 85 -1.22 -4.31 11.34
C VAL A 85 0.29 -4.16 11.35
N LEU A 86 0.84 -3.27 10.52
CA LEU A 86 2.28 -3.03 10.46
C LEU A 86 2.85 -2.46 11.76
N LEU A 87 2.06 -1.76 12.59
CA LEU A 87 2.53 -1.28 13.91
C LEU A 87 2.45 -2.35 15.01
N GLY A 88 1.47 -3.25 14.92
CA GLY A 88 1.27 -4.31 15.91
C GLY A 88 2.19 -5.51 15.71
N SER A 89 2.91 -5.57 14.59
CA SER A 89 3.94 -6.55 14.30
C SER A 89 5.30 -6.17 14.86
#